data_AF-A0A9D3TF08-F1
#
_entry.id   AF-A0A9D3TF08-F1
#
_cell.length_a   1.000
_cell.length_b   1.000
_cell.length_c   1.000
_cell.angle_alpha   90.00
_cell.angle_beta   90.00
_cell.angle_gamma   90.00
#
_symmetry.space_group_name_H-M   'P 1'
#
loop_
_entity.id
_entity.type
_entity.pdbx_description
1 polymer ?
#
loop_
_entity_poly.entity_id
_entity_poly.type
_entity_poly.pdbx_seq_one_letter_code
_entity_poly.pdbx_strand_id
1 'polypeptide(L)'
;MTIIQEACRGLRVPDLPTLCLAEGSHLAACGVRMLDREVTDVVEAQSLSLNSQHIHIYSASWGPEDDGKTVDGPAKLAKEAFQWGITEV
;
A
#
# COMPACT_ATOMS: atom_id res chain seq x y z
N MET A 1 -12.43 -6.27 -1.49
CA MET A 1 -12.57 -5.30 -0.40
C MET A 1 -11.22 -4.60 -0.24
N THR A 2 -11.23 -3.28 -0.33
CA THR A 2 -10.13 -2.29 -0.32
C THR A 2 -9.34 -2.35 1.02
N ILE A 3 -8.12 -1.84 1.28
CA ILE A 3 -7.21 -0.80 0.75
C ILE A 3 -5.81 -1.15 1.33
N ILE A 4 -4.70 -0.68 0.76
CA ILE A 4 -3.52 -0.41 1.61
C ILE A 4 -3.79 0.92 2.35
N GLN A 5 -4.09 0.85 3.65
CA GLN A 5 -4.24 2.01 4.51
C GLN A 5 -2.87 2.40 5.07
N GLU A 6 -2.44 3.58 4.67
CA GLU A 6 -1.09 4.12 4.83
C GLU A 6 -1.09 5.14 5.97
N ALA A 7 -0.34 4.89 7.04
CA ALA A 7 -0.14 5.90 8.07
C ALA A 7 1.04 6.80 7.69
N CYS A 8 0.74 8.03 7.27
CA CYS A 8 1.73 9.06 6.98
C CYS A 8 1.97 9.92 8.22
N ARG A 9 3.24 10.19 8.55
CA ARG A 9 3.61 11.16 9.59
C ARG A 9 3.99 12.49 8.93
N GLY A 10 3.31 13.57 9.28
CA GLY A 10 3.75 14.94 8.94
C GLY A 10 3.62 15.37 7.47
N LEU A 11 2.94 14.60 6.61
CA LEU A 11 2.72 15.00 5.21
C LEU A 11 1.51 15.93 5.08
N ARG A 12 1.65 17.01 4.32
CA ARG A 12 0.49 17.80 3.88
C ARG A 12 -0.21 17.04 2.75
N VAL A 13 -1.53 17.01 2.84
CA VAL A 13 -2.46 16.29 1.95
C VAL A 13 -2.45 16.62 0.44
N PRO A 14 -2.01 17.79 -0.06
CA PRO A 14 -2.30 18.14 -1.45
C PRO A 14 -1.35 17.52 -2.50
N ASP A 15 -0.33 16.77 -2.11
CA ASP A 15 0.73 16.32 -3.02
C ASP A 15 0.57 14.89 -3.57
N LEU A 16 -0.50 14.16 -3.24
CA LEU A 16 -0.65 12.75 -3.63
C LEU A 16 -2.05 12.39 -4.16
N PRO A 17 -2.15 11.39 -5.08
CA PRO A 17 -3.42 10.86 -5.57
C PRO A 17 -4.15 9.99 -4.52
N THR A 18 -4.05 10.35 -3.25
CA THR A 18 -4.39 9.53 -2.09
C THR A 18 -5.42 10.26 -1.24
N LEU A 19 -6.56 9.64 -0.93
CA LEU A 19 -7.55 10.21 -0.02
C LEU A 19 -7.02 10.05 1.40
N CYS A 20 -6.69 11.16 2.08
CA CYS A 20 -6.25 11.11 3.47
C CYS A 20 -7.30 11.72 4.40
N LEU A 21 -7.57 11.01 5.50
CA LEU A 21 -8.34 11.49 6.64
C LEU A 21 -7.36 11.91 7.73
N ALA A 22 -7.45 13.17 8.16
CA ALA A 22 -6.69 13.71 9.27
C ALA A 22 -7.62 13.82 10.49
N GLU A 23 -7.68 12.78 11.31
CA GLU A 23 -8.44 12.81 12.57
C GLU A 23 -7.53 13.28 13.71
N GLY A 24 -7.40 14.60 13.88
CA GLY A 24 -6.93 15.28 15.12
C GLY A 24 -5.59 14.86 15.74
N SER A 25 -4.87 13.93 15.12
CA SER A 25 -3.64 13.31 15.60
C SER A 25 -2.53 13.62 14.60
N HIS A 26 -1.28 13.58 15.05
CA HIS A 26 -0.10 13.81 14.20
C HIS A 26 0.11 12.72 13.11
N LEU A 27 -0.84 11.80 12.98
CA LEU A 27 -0.89 10.67 12.06
C LEU A 27 -2.05 10.91 11.10
N ALA A 28 -1.75 10.92 9.80
CA ALA A 28 -2.76 10.94 8.76
C ALA A 28 -2.93 9.52 8.22
N ALA A 29 -4.16 9.06 8.08
CA ALA A 29 -4.46 7.81 7.39
C ALA A 29 -4.78 8.14 5.93
N CYS A 30 -4.01 7.60 5.01
CA CYS A 30 -4.15 7.78 3.58
C CYS A 30 -4.51 6.44 2.92
N GLY A 31 -5.37 6.43 1.90
CA GLY A 31 -5.75 5.19 1.22
C GLY A 31 -5.31 5.14 -0.24
N VAL A 32 -4.56 4.11 -0.63
CA VAL A 32 -4.21 3.83 -2.03
C VAL A 32 -5.29 2.98 -2.70
N ARG A 33 -5.90 3.51 -3.76
CA ARG A 33 -6.97 2.84 -4.49
C ARG A 33 -6.40 2.02 -5.65
N MET A 34 -6.08 0.76 -5.39
CA MET A 34 -5.45 -0.15 -6.37
C MET A 34 -6.35 -1.32 -6.85
N LEU A 35 -7.49 -1.57 -6.19
CA LEU A 35 -8.34 -2.76 -6.44
C LEU A 35 -9.56 -2.50 -7.36
N ASP A 36 -9.71 -1.31 -7.94
CA ASP A 36 -10.87 -1.06 -8.83
C ASP A 36 -10.70 -1.62 -10.25
N ARG A 37 -9.49 -2.05 -10.57
CA ARG A 37 -9.08 -2.56 -11.87
C ARG A 37 -8.26 -3.83 -11.66
N GLU A 38 -7.95 -4.51 -12.76
CA GLU A 38 -7.06 -5.68 -12.75
C GLU A 38 -5.79 -5.37 -11.95
N VAL A 39 -5.60 -6.14 -10.87
CA VAL A 39 -4.46 -6.03 -9.99
C VAL A 39 -3.32 -6.81 -10.64
N THR A 40 -2.33 -6.08 -11.13
CA THR A 40 -1.14 -6.65 -11.75
C THR A 40 0.06 -6.49 -10.81
N ASP A 41 1.09 -7.33 -10.97
CA ASP A 41 2.34 -7.25 -10.19
C ASP A 41 2.94 -5.83 -10.15
N VAL A 42 2.80 -5.08 -11.25
CA VAL A 42 3.26 -3.68 -11.33
C VAL A 42 2.45 -2.77 -10.41
N VAL A 43 1.13 -2.94 -10.37
CA VAL A 43 0.24 -2.12 -9.52
C VAL A 43 0.46 -2.44 -8.04
N GLU A 44 0.69 -3.72 -7.70
CA GLU A 44 1.06 -4.13 -6.35
C GLU A 44 2.40 -3.50 -5.93
N ALA A 45 3.43 -3.64 -6.76
CA ALA A 45 4.76 -3.10 -6.50
C ALA A 45 4.76 -1.57 -6.35
N GLN A 46 4.01 -0.86 -7.21
CA GLN A 46 3.86 0.60 -7.14
C GLN A 46 3.15 1.04 -5.87
N SER A 47 2.13 0.29 -5.44
CA SER A 47 1.37 0.62 -4.22
C SER A 47 2.23 0.40 -2.97
N LEU A 48 3.04 -0.66 -2.95
CA LEU A 48 3.97 -0.96 -1.85
C LEU A 48 5.19 -0.02 -1.81
N SER A 49 5.60 0.51 -2.97
CA SER A 49 6.75 1.42 -3.07
C SER A 49 6.37 2.90 -2.98
N LEU A 50 5.09 3.21 -2.75
CA LEU A 50 4.60 4.58 -2.68
C LEU A 50 5.22 5.29 -1.47
N ASN A 51 5.99 6.35 -1.70
CA ASN A 51 6.52 7.25 -0.67
C ASN A 51 7.05 6.57 0.60
N SER A 52 7.89 5.54 0.46
CA SER A 52 8.51 4.81 1.59
C SER A 52 9.20 5.70 2.63
N GLN A 53 9.66 6.90 2.25
CA GLN A 53 10.26 7.88 3.17
C GLN A 53 9.25 8.59 4.10
N HIS A 54 7.96 8.56 3.76
CA HIS A 54 6.91 9.28 4.50
C HIS A 54 5.87 8.35 5.11
N ILE A 55 5.69 7.18 4.50
CA ILE A 55 4.78 6.15 4.97
C ILE A 55 5.58 5.19 5.84
N HIS A 56 5.13 5.06 7.08
CA HIS A 56 5.80 4.20 8.06
C HIS A 56 5.07 2.86 8.24
N ILE A 57 3.76 2.84 7.99
CA ILE A 57 2.92 1.67 8.23
C ILE A 57 2.02 1.49 7.01
N TYR A 58 2.15 0.32 6.39
CA TYR A 58 1.29 -0.18 5.34
C TYR A 58 0.32 -1.20 5.94
N SER A 59 -0.99 -1.04 5.73
CA SER A 59 -2.00 -2.00 6.18
C SER A 59 -2.83 -2.48 5.01
N ALA A 60 -2.55 -3.69 4.52
CA ALA A 60 -3.25 -4.32 3.40
C ALA A 60 -4.17 -5.45 3.88
N SER A 61 -5.34 -5.60 3.25
CA SER A 61 -6.28 -6.72 3.49
C SER A 61 -6.79 -7.32 2.17
N TRP A 62 -5.89 -7.48 1.21
CA TRP A 62 -6.11 -8.09 -0.10
C TRP A 62 -5.16 -9.28 -0.29
N GLY A 63 -5.51 -10.20 -1.19
CA GLY A 63 -4.77 -11.44 -1.43
C GLY A 63 -5.47 -12.35 -2.44
N PRO A 64 -5.00 -13.59 -2.62
CA PRO A 64 -5.70 -14.58 -3.45
C PRO A 64 -7.09 -14.90 -2.92
N GLU A 65 -7.90 -15.56 -3.74
CA GLU A 65 -9.24 -16.00 -3.37
C GLU A 65 -9.21 -16.95 -2.15
N ASP A 66 -10.00 -16.64 -1.11
CA ASP A 66 -10.09 -17.41 0.15
C ASP A 66 -10.91 -18.72 0.00
N ASP A 67 -10.74 -19.45 -1.09
CA ASP A 67 -11.52 -20.64 -1.44
C ASP A 67 -10.94 -21.97 -0.89
N GLY A 68 -9.81 -21.89 -0.20
CA GLY A 68 -9.08 -23.05 0.34
C GLY A 68 -8.43 -23.95 -0.72
N LYS A 69 -8.40 -23.51 -1.99
CA LYS A 69 -7.83 -24.24 -3.13
C LYS A 69 -6.73 -23.43 -3.83
N THR A 70 -6.84 -22.11 -3.79
CA THR A 70 -5.91 -21.19 -4.42
C THR A 70 -4.69 -21.01 -3.53
N VAL A 71 -3.51 -21.26 -4.09
CA VAL A 71 -2.22 -20.98 -3.46
C VAL A 71 -1.49 -20.02 -4.37
N ASP A 72 -1.49 -18.75 -4.01
CA ASP A 72 -0.79 -17.70 -4.74
C ASP A 72 -0.14 -16.70 -3.76
N GLY A 73 0.77 -15.89 -4.26
CA GLY A 73 1.50 -14.91 -3.45
C GLY A 73 2.11 -13.81 -4.30
N PRO A 74 2.89 -12.90 -3.70
CA PRO A 74 3.43 -11.75 -4.43
C PRO A 74 4.31 -12.21 -5.59
N ALA A 75 4.09 -11.62 -6.75
CA ALA A 75 4.89 -11.83 -7.95
C ALA A 75 6.26 -11.11 -7.82
N LYS A 76 7.06 -11.08 -8.90
CA LYS A 76 8.47 -10.70 -8.82
C LYS A 76 8.64 -9.25 -8.36
N LEU A 77 7.90 -8.32 -8.94
CA LEU A 77 8.03 -6.89 -8.63
C LEU A 77 7.49 -6.58 -7.24
N ALA A 78 6.37 -7.19 -6.83
CA ALA A 78 5.83 -7.04 -5.48
C ALA A 78 6.82 -7.57 -4.43
N LYS A 79 7.51 -8.69 -4.70
CA LYS A 79 8.59 -9.20 -3.83
C LYS A 79 9.79 -8.25 -3.75
N GLU A 80 10.20 -7.68 -4.88
CA GLU A 80 11.29 -6.68 -4.92
C GLU A 80 10.90 -5.41 -4.15
N ALA A 81 9.65 -4.95 -4.27
CA ALA A 81 9.12 -3.82 -3.51
C ALA A 81 9.16 -4.08 -2.00
N PHE A 82 8.77 -5.27 -1.54
CA PHE A 82 8.92 -5.65 -0.13
C PHE A 82 10.38 -5.63 0.33
N GLN A 83 11.29 -6.18 -0.47
CA GLN A 83 12.72 -6.20 -0.14
C GLN A 83 13.27 -4.78 -0.04
N TRP A 84 12.98 -3.92 -1.02
CA TRP A 84 13.41 -2.53 -0.98
C TRP A 84 12.82 -1.76 0.19
N GLY A 85 11.53 -1.96 0.51
CA GLY A 85 10.87 -1.28 1.63
C GLY A 85 11.45 -1.61 3.01
N ILE A 86 12.13 -2.74 3.17
CA ILE A 86 12.79 -3.12 4.44
C ILE A 86 14.29 -2.83 4.46
N THR A 87 14.96 -2.75 3.30
CA THR A 87 16.40 -2.53 3.22
C THR A 87 16.80 -1.07 3.07
N GLU A 88 15.98 -0.27 2.39
CA GLU A 88 16.24 1.15 2.17
C GLU A 88 15.47 1.98 3.21
N VAL A 89 16.20 2.46 4.24
CA VAL A 89 15.72 3.36 5.31
C VAL A 89 16.49 4.66 5.28
#